data_AF-A0A8I0N1D6-F1
#
_entry.id   AF-A0A8I0N1D6-F1
#
_cell.length_a   1.000
_cell.length_b   1.000
_cell.length_c   1.000
_cell.angle_alpha   90.00
_cell.angle_beta   90.00
_cell.angle_gamma   90.00
#
_symmetry.space_group_name_H-M   'P 1'
#
loop_
_entity.id
_entity.type
_entity.pdbx_description
1 polymer ?
#
loop_
_entity_poly.entity_id
_entity_poly.type
_entity_poly.pdbx_seq_one_letter_code
_entity_poly.pdbx_strand_id
1 'polypeptide(L)'
;MKTSWFFYCIAMVFTGLLSYLYFYTNFNYAFVILGTLILIAVCFRTQVNIVHIILILFLFTAIELGLLKMIAVFMQEDPAYKKNFMVYLIHFFVDVSVLLILRKRVMYSLLFMRRFQPDNWRAIYITYADILLYGIYILFIVVDLAAFVENLFRNMDYIFGVSEATAKPFWSWNWVYKSYPYAKSILLSCVVTILLATIFVENQRPEQEDDEDDGNGNGNGNGNGNGNEIMHKTNKQSQ
;
A
#
# COMPACT_ATOMS: atom_id res chain seq x y z
N MET A 1 -24.69 17.14 11.14
CA MET A 1 -24.48 15.94 11.99
C MET A 1 -25.31 14.70 11.61
N LYS A 2 -26.38 14.78 10.80
CA LYS A 2 -27.20 13.58 10.43
C LYS A 2 -26.58 12.67 9.35
N THR A 3 -25.61 13.17 8.57
CA THR A 3 -24.94 12.42 7.51
C THR A 3 -24.00 11.31 8.02
N SER A 4 -23.49 11.43 9.25
CA SER A 4 -22.51 10.48 9.79
C SER A 4 -23.14 9.11 10.09
N TRP A 5 -24.37 9.08 10.61
CA TRP A 5 -25.06 7.81 10.92
C TRP A 5 -25.43 7.02 9.66
N PHE A 6 -25.88 7.72 8.62
CA PHE A 6 -26.18 7.12 7.32
C PHE A 6 -24.93 6.50 6.66
N PHE A 7 -23.79 7.18 6.76
CA PHE A 7 -22.50 6.65 6.31
C PHE A 7 -22.11 5.35 7.06
N TYR A 8 -22.28 5.30 8.39
CA TYR A 8 -22.01 4.09 9.17
C TYR A 8 -22.92 2.93 8.78
N CYS A 9 -24.21 3.18 8.51
CA CYS A 9 -25.12 2.15 8.02
C CYS A 9 -24.70 1.62 6.64
N ILE A 10 -24.33 2.51 5.71
CA ILE A 10 -23.81 2.09 4.40
C ILE A 10 -22.52 1.29 4.55
N ALA A 11 -21.59 1.74 5.39
CA ALA A 11 -20.34 1.04 5.65
C ALA A 11 -20.61 -0.36 6.24
N MET A 12 -21.50 -0.49 7.23
CA MET A 12 -21.88 -1.80 7.78
C MET A 12 -22.54 -2.71 6.75
N VAL A 13 -23.46 -2.19 5.92
CA VAL A 13 -24.09 -2.97 4.85
C VAL A 13 -23.04 -3.41 3.83
N PHE A 14 -22.12 -2.53 3.45
CA PHE A 14 -21.05 -2.83 2.52
C PHE A 14 -20.08 -3.87 3.10
N THR A 15 -19.65 -3.72 4.35
CA THR A 15 -18.81 -4.72 5.04
C THR A 15 -19.53 -6.06 5.19
N GLY A 16 -20.82 -6.05 5.54
CA GLY A 16 -21.66 -7.23 5.61
C GLY A 16 -21.79 -7.93 4.26
N LEU A 17 -21.93 -7.17 3.17
CA LEU A 17 -22.03 -7.69 1.80
C LEU A 17 -20.69 -8.25 1.32
N LEU A 18 -19.57 -7.60 1.60
CA LEU A 18 -18.23 -8.13 1.32
C LEU A 18 -17.93 -9.40 2.14
N SER A 19 -18.33 -9.42 3.41
CA SER A 19 -18.17 -10.60 4.28
C SER A 19 -19.06 -11.76 3.81
N TYR A 20 -20.31 -11.47 3.43
CA TYR A 20 -21.23 -12.46 2.87
C TYR A 20 -20.69 -13.03 1.55
N LEU A 21 -20.19 -12.18 0.65
CA LEU A 21 -19.54 -12.62 -0.58
C LEU A 21 -18.34 -13.51 -0.27
N TYR A 22 -17.47 -13.11 0.67
CA TYR A 22 -16.32 -13.90 1.11
C TYR A 22 -16.72 -15.31 1.59
N PHE A 23 -17.77 -15.43 2.41
CA PHE A 23 -18.24 -16.72 2.91
C PHE A 23 -18.87 -17.59 1.82
N TYR A 24 -19.69 -17.00 0.93
CA TYR A 24 -20.53 -17.78 0.02
C TYR A 24 -19.79 -18.26 -1.23
N THR A 25 -18.81 -17.49 -1.72
CA THR A 25 -18.22 -17.79 -3.03
C THR A 25 -17.05 -18.78 -2.98
N ASN A 26 -16.53 -19.19 -1.81
CA ASN A 26 -15.23 -19.90 -1.73
C ASN A 26 -14.13 -19.19 -2.57
N PHE A 27 -14.33 -17.90 -2.86
CA PHE A 27 -13.51 -17.15 -3.79
C PHE A 27 -12.30 -16.62 -3.05
N ASN A 28 -11.17 -16.59 -3.75
CA ASN A 28 -9.94 -15.99 -3.23
C ASN A 28 -10.22 -14.58 -2.71
N TYR A 29 -9.94 -14.36 -1.42
CA TYR A 29 -9.91 -13.04 -0.77
C TYR A 29 -9.21 -11.97 -1.62
N ALA A 30 -8.25 -12.37 -2.46
CA ALA A 30 -7.59 -11.53 -3.45
C ALA A 30 -8.56 -10.77 -4.38
N PHE A 31 -9.65 -11.39 -4.87
CA PHE A 31 -10.62 -10.71 -5.74
C PHE A 31 -11.40 -9.62 -5.00
N VAL A 32 -11.76 -9.87 -3.74
CA VAL A 32 -12.44 -8.89 -2.87
C VAL A 32 -11.52 -7.69 -2.65
N ILE A 33 -10.23 -7.93 -2.41
CA ILE A 33 -9.26 -6.86 -2.26
C ILE A 33 -9.01 -6.11 -3.56
N LEU A 34 -8.87 -6.78 -4.70
CA LEU A 34 -8.72 -6.13 -6.00
C LEU A 34 -9.94 -5.24 -6.30
N GLY A 35 -11.15 -5.72 -6.04
CA GLY A 35 -12.37 -4.94 -6.17
C GLY A 35 -12.41 -3.74 -5.23
N THR A 36 -11.96 -3.91 -3.98
CA THR A 36 -11.85 -2.83 -2.99
C THR A 36 -10.84 -1.76 -3.44
N LEU A 37 -9.67 -2.17 -3.93
CA LEU A 37 -8.65 -1.25 -4.45
C LEU A 37 -9.18 -0.46 -5.66
N ILE A 38 -9.85 -1.11 -6.61
CA ILE A 38 -10.48 -0.43 -7.75
C ILE A 38 -11.52 0.59 -7.27
N LEU A 39 -12.39 0.19 -6.34
CA LEU A 39 -13.43 1.07 -5.80
C LEU A 39 -12.81 2.33 -5.17
N ILE A 40 -11.78 2.16 -4.34
CA ILE A 40 -11.07 3.30 -3.71
C ILE A 40 -10.42 4.18 -4.79
N ALA A 41 -9.75 3.59 -5.79
CA ALA A 41 -9.13 4.35 -6.88
C ALA A 41 -10.15 5.18 -7.68
N VAL A 42 -11.35 4.63 -7.95
CA VAL A 42 -12.42 5.35 -8.67
C VAL A 42 -13.02 6.46 -7.81
N CYS A 43 -13.29 6.19 -6.53
CA CYS A 43 -13.88 7.17 -5.61
C CYS A 43 -12.94 8.35 -5.31
N PHE A 44 -11.63 8.10 -5.22
CA PHE A 44 -10.62 9.10 -4.84
C PHE A 44 -9.66 9.44 -5.97
N ARG A 45 -10.14 9.40 -7.22
CA ARG A 45 -9.35 9.63 -8.44
C ARG A 45 -8.68 11.00 -8.52
N THR A 46 -9.16 11.98 -7.74
CA THR A 46 -8.59 13.33 -7.67
C THR A 46 -7.27 13.37 -6.89
N GLN A 47 -7.05 12.41 -5.97
CA GLN A 47 -5.84 12.34 -5.16
C GLN A 47 -4.77 11.48 -5.85
N VAL A 48 -3.95 12.10 -6.70
CA VAL A 48 -2.94 11.42 -7.55
C VAL A 48 -2.01 10.52 -6.74
N ASN A 49 -1.55 10.97 -5.57
CA ASN A 49 -0.65 10.19 -4.70
C ASN A 49 -1.28 8.87 -4.25
N ILE A 50 -2.55 8.91 -3.83
CA ILE A 50 -3.29 7.72 -3.39
C ILE A 50 -3.53 6.78 -4.57
N VAL A 51 -3.89 7.31 -5.74
CA VAL A 51 -4.09 6.51 -6.95
C VAL A 51 -2.82 5.76 -7.34
N HIS A 52 -1.65 6.41 -7.29
CA HIS A 52 -0.37 5.74 -7.57
C HIS A 52 -0.05 4.61 -6.59
N ILE A 53 -0.29 4.82 -5.28
CA ILE A 53 -0.12 3.75 -4.29
C ILE A 53 -1.06 2.59 -4.61
N ILE A 54 -2.34 2.87 -4.83
CA ILE A 54 -3.35 1.85 -5.12
C ILE A 54 -3.00 1.09 -6.40
N LEU A 55 -2.50 1.76 -7.43
CA LEU A 55 -2.09 1.13 -8.68
C LEU A 55 -0.96 0.12 -8.46
N ILE A 56 0.06 0.49 -7.66
CA ILE A 56 1.15 -0.41 -7.29
C ILE A 56 0.60 -1.62 -6.54
N LEU A 57 -0.21 -1.40 -5.50
CA LEU A 57 -0.79 -2.49 -4.70
C LEU A 57 -1.68 -3.40 -5.54
N PHE A 58 -2.48 -2.83 -6.44
CA PHE A 58 -3.36 -3.56 -7.35
C PHE A 58 -2.54 -4.45 -8.30
N LEU A 59 -1.52 -3.88 -8.95
CA LEU A 59 -0.67 -4.63 -9.88
C LEU A 59 -0.01 -5.83 -9.19
N PHE A 60 0.59 -5.61 -8.02
CA PHE A 60 1.26 -6.69 -7.30
C PHE A 60 0.31 -7.73 -6.74
N THR A 61 -0.87 -7.32 -6.26
CA THR A 61 -1.91 -8.27 -5.85
C THR A 61 -2.40 -9.13 -7.02
N ALA A 62 -2.54 -8.53 -8.22
CA ALA A 62 -2.92 -9.26 -9.42
C ALA A 62 -1.83 -10.25 -9.86
N ILE A 63 -0.55 -9.83 -9.80
CA ILE A 63 0.60 -10.71 -10.07
C ILE A 63 0.63 -11.88 -9.08
N GLU A 64 0.50 -11.60 -7.78
CA GLU A 64 0.47 -12.62 -6.73
C GLU A 64 -0.65 -13.63 -6.97
N LEU A 65 -1.87 -13.16 -7.22
CA LEU A 65 -3.01 -14.02 -7.51
C LEU A 65 -2.76 -14.90 -8.75
N GLY A 66 -2.19 -14.32 -9.81
CA GLY A 66 -1.81 -15.04 -11.02
C GLY A 66 -0.80 -16.14 -10.73
N LEU A 67 0.27 -15.83 -10.00
CA LEU A 67 1.32 -16.77 -9.62
C LEU A 67 0.79 -17.91 -8.73
N LEU A 68 -0.06 -17.60 -7.74
CA LEU A 68 -0.68 -18.61 -6.88
C LEU A 68 -1.62 -19.53 -7.65
N LYS A 69 -2.37 -19.00 -8.63
CA LYS A 69 -3.21 -19.80 -9.52
C LYS A 69 -2.37 -20.71 -10.42
N MET A 70 -1.24 -20.21 -10.93
CA MET A 70 -0.30 -21.02 -11.69
C MET A 70 0.25 -22.18 -10.84
N ILE A 71 0.71 -21.93 -9.61
CA ILE A 71 1.12 -23.00 -8.68
C ILE A 71 -0.01 -24.02 -8.49
N ALA A 72 -1.25 -23.57 -8.28
CA ALA A 72 -2.37 -24.46 -8.04
C ALA A 72 -2.65 -25.40 -9.23
N VAL A 73 -2.38 -24.95 -10.46
CA VAL A 73 -2.55 -25.75 -11.68
C VAL A 73 -1.33 -26.66 -11.94
N PHE A 74 -0.11 -26.11 -11.90
CA PHE A 74 1.11 -26.86 -12.22
C PHE A 74 1.51 -27.88 -11.15
N MET A 75 1.19 -27.61 -9.88
CA MET A 75 1.55 -28.44 -8.74
C MET A 75 0.32 -29.11 -8.11
N GLN A 76 -0.66 -29.47 -8.93
CA GLN A 76 -1.89 -30.13 -8.46
C GLN A 76 -1.62 -31.54 -7.92
N GLU A 77 -0.70 -32.27 -8.55
CA GLU A 77 -0.33 -33.65 -8.18
C GLU A 77 0.86 -33.71 -7.21
N ASP A 78 1.55 -32.59 -7.02
CA ASP A 78 2.70 -32.52 -6.12
C ASP A 78 2.28 -32.61 -4.64
N PRO A 79 3.16 -33.15 -3.78
CA PRO A 79 2.91 -33.21 -2.35
C PRO A 79 2.82 -31.81 -1.73
N ALA A 80 1.98 -31.69 -0.70
CA ALA A 80 1.63 -30.41 -0.07
C ALA A 80 2.85 -29.59 0.40
N TYR A 81 3.92 -30.24 0.86
CA TYR A 81 5.11 -29.53 1.34
C TYR A 81 5.84 -28.75 0.23
N LYS A 82 5.87 -29.28 -1.01
CA LYS A 82 6.46 -28.57 -2.17
C LYS A 82 5.59 -27.39 -2.59
N LYS A 83 4.27 -27.59 -2.59
CA LYS A 83 3.31 -26.53 -2.89
C LYS A 83 3.42 -25.39 -1.87
N ASN A 84 3.42 -25.70 -0.58
CA ASN A 84 3.56 -24.70 0.49
C ASN A 84 4.91 -23.98 0.41
N PHE A 85 5.99 -24.71 0.11
CA PHE A 85 7.30 -24.11 -0.12
C PHE A 85 7.25 -23.04 -1.22
N MET A 86 6.68 -23.37 -2.39
CA MET A 86 6.57 -22.43 -3.50
C MET A 86 5.64 -21.26 -3.17
N VAL A 87 4.53 -21.50 -2.48
CA VAL A 87 3.59 -20.45 -2.07
C VAL A 87 4.27 -19.44 -1.15
N TYR A 88 4.94 -19.88 -0.07
CA TYR A 88 5.63 -18.98 0.85
C TYR A 88 6.78 -18.23 0.18
N LEU A 89 7.50 -18.88 -0.73
CA LEU A 89 8.59 -18.26 -1.47
C LEU A 89 8.08 -17.15 -2.41
N ILE A 90 6.98 -17.41 -3.14
CA ILE A 90 6.37 -16.39 -4.01
C ILE A 90 5.87 -15.21 -3.20
N HIS A 91 5.15 -15.47 -2.10
CA HIS A 91 4.67 -14.42 -1.20
C HIS A 91 5.83 -13.54 -0.71
N PHE A 92 6.91 -14.15 -0.21
CA PHE A 92 8.09 -13.44 0.24
C PHE A 92 8.69 -12.53 -0.86
N PHE A 93 8.89 -13.05 -2.07
CA PHE A 93 9.48 -12.26 -3.16
C PHE A 93 8.56 -11.16 -3.66
N VAL A 94 7.24 -11.42 -3.72
CA VAL A 94 6.24 -10.39 -4.06
C VAL A 94 6.27 -9.27 -3.03
N ASP A 95 6.23 -9.58 -1.74
CA ASP A 95 6.20 -8.57 -0.68
C ASP A 95 7.50 -7.77 -0.58
N VAL A 96 8.65 -8.42 -0.77
CA VAL A 96 9.94 -7.71 -0.93
C VAL A 96 9.90 -6.77 -2.14
N SER A 97 9.36 -7.22 -3.28
CA SER A 97 9.27 -6.39 -4.49
C SER A 97 8.37 -5.17 -4.28
N VAL A 98 7.22 -5.36 -3.62
CA VAL A 98 6.33 -4.26 -3.26
C VAL A 98 7.03 -3.28 -2.33
N LEU A 99 7.71 -3.76 -1.28
CA LEU A 99 8.44 -2.91 -0.34
C LEU A 99 9.50 -2.05 -1.07
N LEU A 100 10.26 -2.65 -1.99
CA LEU A 100 11.29 -1.94 -2.75
C LEU A 100 10.69 -0.87 -3.67
N ILE A 101 9.56 -1.16 -4.31
CA ILE A 101 8.86 -0.20 -5.18
C ILE A 101 8.22 0.91 -4.36
N LEU A 102 7.56 0.59 -3.24
CA LEU A 102 6.97 1.58 -2.33
C LEU A 102 8.05 2.51 -1.76
N ARG A 103 9.23 1.98 -1.41
CA ARG A 103 10.39 2.79 -0.97
C ARG A 103 10.80 3.84 -2.01
N LYS A 104 10.63 3.54 -3.30
CA LYS A 104 10.97 4.44 -4.42
C LYS A 104 9.74 5.06 -5.08
N ARG A 105 8.56 4.96 -4.46
CA ARG A 105 7.27 5.37 -5.03
C ARG A 105 7.30 6.80 -5.54
N VAL A 106 7.75 7.75 -4.70
CA VAL A 106 7.79 9.17 -5.06
C VAL A 106 8.64 9.41 -6.30
N MET A 107 9.80 8.75 -6.40
CA MET A 107 10.67 8.87 -7.57
C MET A 107 9.98 8.36 -8.84
N TYR A 108 9.33 7.19 -8.77
CA TYR A 108 8.59 6.62 -9.91
C TYR A 108 7.37 7.47 -10.29
N SER A 109 6.61 7.96 -9.31
CA SER A 109 5.49 8.87 -9.53
C SER A 109 5.94 10.17 -10.17
N LEU A 110 7.05 10.77 -9.74
CA LEU A 110 7.61 11.98 -10.36
C LEU A 110 8.05 11.74 -11.80
N LEU A 111 8.72 10.62 -12.07
CA LEU A 111 9.14 10.26 -13.42
C LEU A 111 7.94 10.06 -14.35
N PHE A 112 6.89 9.40 -13.85
CA PHE A 112 5.64 9.22 -14.57
C PHE A 112 4.93 10.55 -14.85
N MET A 113 4.75 11.39 -13.82
CA MET A 113 4.07 12.68 -13.97
C MET A 113 4.83 13.63 -14.89
N ARG A 114 6.15 13.75 -14.75
CA ARG A 114 6.97 14.58 -15.64
C ARG A 114 6.86 14.16 -17.11
N ARG A 115 6.58 12.87 -17.39
CA ARG A 115 6.44 12.36 -18.75
C ARG A 115 5.04 12.55 -19.33
N PHE A 116 3.99 12.33 -18.54
CA PHE A 116 2.61 12.28 -19.05
C PHE A 116 1.75 13.48 -18.67
N GLN A 117 2.07 14.17 -17.58
CA GLN A 117 1.34 15.34 -17.05
C GLN A 117 2.33 16.37 -16.47
N PRO A 118 3.14 17.01 -17.33
CA PRO A 118 4.25 17.87 -16.92
C PRO A 118 3.82 19.11 -16.14
N ASP A 119 2.54 19.50 -16.18
CA ASP A 119 2.05 20.67 -15.45
C ASP A 119 1.71 20.33 -13.98
N ASN A 120 1.42 19.06 -13.68
CA ASN A 120 0.92 18.61 -12.37
C ASN A 120 1.95 17.77 -11.58
N TRP A 121 3.25 17.87 -11.91
CA TRP A 121 4.29 17.09 -11.24
C TRP A 121 4.53 17.53 -9.78
N ARG A 122 4.22 18.80 -9.45
CA ARG A 122 4.38 19.37 -8.11
C ARG A 122 3.42 18.77 -7.08
N ALA A 123 2.32 18.15 -7.52
CA ALA A 123 1.35 17.47 -6.65
C ALA A 123 1.87 16.16 -6.02
N ILE A 124 3.06 15.67 -6.43
CA ILE A 124 3.63 14.43 -5.89
C ILE A 124 4.49 14.72 -4.66
N TYR A 125 4.12 14.15 -3.52
CA TYR A 125 4.86 14.28 -2.26
C TYR A 125 4.75 12.99 -1.43
N ILE A 126 5.53 12.92 -0.35
CA ILE A 126 5.51 11.79 0.61
C ILE A 126 4.26 11.90 1.50
N THR A 127 3.41 10.89 1.43
CA THR A 127 2.21 10.77 2.25
C THR A 127 2.48 9.95 3.53
N TYR A 128 1.60 10.04 4.53
CA TYR A 128 1.65 9.17 5.70
C TYR A 128 1.51 7.68 5.33
N ALA A 129 0.79 7.36 4.25
CA ALA A 129 0.69 6.00 3.73
C ALA A 129 2.04 5.39 3.39
N ASP A 130 3.02 6.16 2.87
CA ASP A 130 4.30 5.60 2.46
C ASP A 130 5.06 4.98 3.63
N ILE A 131 5.07 5.67 4.78
CA ILE A 131 5.78 5.22 5.97
C ILE A 131 5.04 4.04 6.61
N LEU A 132 3.71 4.13 6.71
CA LEU A 132 2.89 3.08 7.33
C LEU A 132 2.87 1.81 6.49
N LEU A 133 2.74 1.92 5.17
CA LEU A 133 2.80 0.77 4.26
C LEU A 133 4.18 0.14 4.26
N TYR A 134 5.26 0.92 4.35
CA TYR A 134 6.60 0.38 4.52
C TYR A 134 6.70 -0.52 5.78
N GLY A 135 6.15 -0.06 6.91
CA GLY A 135 6.09 -0.85 8.14
C GLY A 135 5.26 -2.14 8.00
N ILE A 136 4.08 -2.06 7.38
CA ILE A 136 3.22 -3.23 7.17
C ILE A 136 3.87 -4.26 6.23
N TYR A 137 4.53 -3.83 5.16
CA TYR A 137 5.22 -4.76 4.25
C TYR A 137 6.43 -5.43 4.89
N ILE A 138 7.12 -4.78 5.84
CA ILE A 138 8.12 -5.47 6.65
C ILE A 138 7.47 -6.61 7.47
N LEU A 139 6.30 -6.36 8.08
CA LEU A 139 5.60 -7.40 8.84
C LEU A 139 5.16 -8.57 7.95
N PHE A 140 4.68 -8.30 6.73
CA PHE A 140 4.39 -9.33 5.75
C PHE A 140 5.61 -10.22 5.47
N ILE A 141 6.76 -9.60 5.18
CA ILE A 141 8.02 -10.31 4.91
C ILE A 141 8.44 -11.18 6.10
N VAL A 142 8.28 -10.68 7.33
CA VAL A 142 8.60 -11.44 8.55
C VAL A 142 7.70 -12.66 8.71
N VAL A 143 6.39 -12.50 8.49
CA VAL A 143 5.41 -13.60 8.56
C VAL A 143 5.70 -14.65 7.49
N ASP A 144 6.02 -14.22 6.27
CA ASP A 144 6.35 -15.11 5.15
C ASP A 144 7.63 -15.89 5.40
N LEU A 145 8.67 -15.21 5.89
CA LEU A 145 9.93 -15.85 6.25
C LEU A 145 9.73 -16.86 7.38
N ALA A 146 8.94 -16.53 8.40
CA ALA A 146 8.68 -17.42 9.52
C ALA A 146 7.91 -18.68 9.07
N ALA A 147 6.89 -18.53 8.21
CA ALA A 147 6.17 -19.67 7.63
C ALA A 147 7.05 -20.51 6.71
N PHE A 148 7.91 -19.87 5.91
CA PHE A 148 8.87 -20.53 5.03
C PHE A 148 9.88 -21.37 5.83
N VAL A 149 10.49 -20.78 6.86
CA VAL A 149 11.45 -21.45 7.75
C VAL A 149 10.80 -22.60 8.51
N GLU A 150 9.58 -22.41 9.02
CA GLU A 150 8.83 -23.51 9.66
C GLU A 150 8.58 -24.65 8.66
N ASN A 151 8.20 -24.35 7.41
CA ASN A 151 8.01 -25.36 6.38
C ASN A 151 9.32 -26.11 6.02
N LEU A 152 10.46 -25.44 6.05
CA LEU A 152 11.77 -26.08 5.85
C LEU A 152 12.08 -27.09 6.97
N PHE A 153 11.91 -26.70 8.23
CA PHE A 153 12.19 -27.60 9.36
C PHE A 153 11.24 -28.77 9.42
N ARG A 154 9.94 -28.54 9.15
CA ARG A 154 8.92 -29.60 9.15
C ARG A 154 9.11 -30.66 8.08
N ASN A 155 9.82 -30.34 7.01
CA ASN A 155 10.03 -31.24 5.89
C ASN A 155 11.52 -31.45 5.61
N MET A 156 12.35 -31.35 6.66
CA MET A 156 13.81 -31.36 6.51
C MET A 156 14.34 -32.72 6.04
N ASP A 157 13.64 -33.80 6.35
CA ASP A 157 13.86 -35.14 5.80
C ASP A 157 13.63 -35.19 4.29
N TYR A 158 12.56 -34.56 3.80
CA TYR A 158 12.26 -34.53 2.36
C TYR A 158 13.10 -33.52 1.57
N ILE A 159 13.43 -32.38 2.17
CA ILE A 159 14.10 -31.26 1.48
C ILE A 159 15.62 -31.41 1.53
N PHE A 160 16.18 -31.77 2.69
CA PHE A 160 17.62 -31.82 2.92
C PHE A 160 18.16 -33.25 3.05
N GLY A 161 17.30 -34.28 3.01
CA GLY A 161 17.71 -35.68 3.14
C GLY A 161 18.21 -36.03 4.55
N VAL A 162 17.78 -35.27 5.57
CA VAL A 162 18.16 -35.52 6.97
C VAL A 162 17.45 -36.78 7.47
N SER A 163 18.08 -37.52 8.38
CA SER A 163 17.50 -38.73 8.96
C SER A 163 16.16 -38.45 9.66
N GLU A 164 15.21 -39.37 9.49
CA GLU A 164 13.87 -39.26 10.08
C GLU A 164 13.92 -39.04 11.60
N ALA A 165 14.83 -39.72 12.30
CA ALA A 165 15.01 -39.58 13.74
C ALA A 165 15.30 -38.12 14.17
N THR A 166 15.97 -37.36 13.32
CA THR A 166 16.30 -35.94 13.57
C THR A 166 15.17 -35.01 13.13
N ALA A 167 14.42 -35.35 12.07
CA ALA A 167 13.32 -34.54 11.55
C ALA A 167 12.02 -34.69 12.35
N LYS A 168 11.78 -35.87 12.95
CA LYS A 168 10.54 -36.24 13.64
C LYS A 168 10.07 -35.25 14.73
N PRO A 169 10.95 -34.65 15.56
CA PRO A 169 10.53 -33.62 16.52
C PRO A 169 9.89 -32.39 15.85
N PHE A 170 10.39 -32.01 14.66
CA PHE A 170 10.01 -30.79 13.97
C PHE A 170 8.72 -30.94 13.14
N TRP A 171 8.33 -32.15 12.76
CA TRP A 171 7.10 -32.40 11.97
C TRP A 171 5.83 -31.80 12.60
N SER A 172 5.80 -31.75 13.93
CA SER A 172 4.68 -31.25 14.74
C SER A 172 4.67 -29.73 14.98
N TRP A 173 5.71 -29.01 14.56
CA TRP A 173 5.71 -27.54 14.64
C TRP A 173 4.57 -26.95 13.83
N ASN A 174 3.83 -26.04 14.44
CA ASN A 174 2.63 -25.43 13.87
C ASN A 174 2.42 -23.99 14.37
N TRP A 175 3.50 -23.30 14.75
CA TRP A 175 3.41 -21.98 15.41
C TRP A 175 2.91 -20.92 14.45
N VAL A 176 3.48 -20.90 13.24
CA VAL A 176 3.15 -19.97 12.16
C VAL A 176 2.33 -20.66 11.08
N TYR A 177 2.57 -21.94 10.79
CA TYR A 177 1.89 -22.63 9.69
C TYR A 177 0.36 -22.52 9.73
N LYS A 178 -0.25 -22.70 10.92
CA LYS A 178 -1.71 -22.61 11.08
C LYS A 178 -2.22 -21.18 11.15
N SER A 179 -1.42 -20.27 11.69
CA SER A 179 -1.80 -18.87 11.91
C SER A 179 -1.52 -17.99 10.69
N TYR A 180 -0.69 -18.44 9.75
CA TYR A 180 -0.27 -17.76 8.53
C TYR A 180 -1.41 -17.12 7.71
N PRO A 181 -2.47 -17.84 7.29
CA PRO A 181 -3.54 -17.23 6.50
C PRO A 181 -4.27 -16.11 7.25
N TYR A 182 -4.40 -16.26 8.58
CA TYR A 182 -5.02 -15.24 9.42
C TYR A 182 -4.11 -14.03 9.59
N ALA A 183 -2.81 -14.24 9.80
CA ALA A 183 -1.81 -13.18 9.90
C ALA A 183 -1.76 -12.33 8.62
N LYS A 184 -1.69 -12.97 7.44
CA LYS A 184 -1.77 -12.26 6.14
C LYS A 184 -3.07 -11.49 5.99
N SER A 185 -4.21 -12.08 6.38
CA SER A 185 -5.51 -11.41 6.29
C SER A 185 -5.59 -10.18 7.19
N ILE A 186 -5.04 -10.24 8.41
CA ILE A 186 -4.97 -9.10 9.33
C ILE A 186 -4.09 -7.99 8.75
N LEU A 187 -2.89 -8.33 8.27
CA LEU A 187 -1.98 -7.37 7.66
C LEU A 187 -2.59 -6.72 6.41
N LEU A 188 -3.31 -7.48 5.59
CA LEU A 188 -4.03 -6.99 4.42
C LEU A 188 -5.17 -6.03 4.80
N SER A 189 -5.88 -6.32 5.90
CA SER A 189 -6.85 -5.39 6.47
C SER A 189 -6.16 -4.09 6.92
N CYS A 190 -4.98 -4.16 7.54
CA CYS A 190 -4.21 -2.98 7.91
C CYS A 190 -3.82 -2.14 6.68
N VAL A 191 -3.45 -2.76 5.55
CA VAL A 191 -3.18 -2.03 4.29
C VAL A 191 -4.40 -1.21 3.88
N VAL A 192 -5.58 -1.83 3.83
CA VAL A 192 -6.83 -1.12 3.48
C VAL A 192 -7.13 0.00 4.47
N THR A 193 -6.96 -0.24 5.77
CA THR A 193 -7.14 0.78 6.82
C THR A 193 -6.18 1.96 6.65
N ILE A 194 -4.91 1.72 6.32
CA ILE A 194 -3.92 2.78 6.08
C ILE A 194 -4.31 3.63 4.88
N LEU A 195 -4.77 3.01 3.79
CA LEU A 195 -5.24 3.74 2.61
C LEU A 195 -6.41 4.66 2.98
N LEU A 196 -7.44 4.12 3.65
CA LEU A 196 -8.61 4.89 4.07
C LEU A 196 -8.24 6.02 5.06
N ALA A 197 -7.37 5.74 6.03
CA ALA A 197 -6.89 6.74 6.99
C ALA A 197 -6.13 7.87 6.29
N THR A 198 -5.30 7.54 5.30
CA THR A 198 -4.53 8.55 4.56
C THR A 198 -5.45 9.40 3.68
N ILE A 199 -6.44 8.79 3.03
CA ILE A 199 -7.47 9.52 2.27
C ILE A 199 -8.24 10.49 3.18
N PHE A 200 -8.59 10.05 4.39
CA PHE A 200 -9.28 10.91 5.36
C PHE A 200 -8.42 12.12 5.75
N VAL A 201 -7.15 11.90 6.06
CA VAL A 201 -6.20 12.98 6.39
C VAL A 201 -5.99 13.91 5.20
N GLU A 202 -5.92 13.38 3.98
CA GLU A 202 -5.67 14.17 2.78
C GLU A 202 -6.87 15.08 2.44
N ASN A 203 -8.09 14.59 2.62
CA ASN A 203 -9.30 15.40 2.46
C ASN A 203 -9.43 16.54 3.48
N GLN A 204 -8.64 16.53 4.56
CA GLN A 204 -8.63 17.59 5.57
C GLN A 204 -7.58 18.66 5.31
N ARG A 205 -6.72 18.49 4.30
CA ARG A 205 -5.71 19.49 3.97
C ARG A 205 -6.36 20.67 3.24
N PRO A 206 -6.07 21.91 3.64
CA PRO A 206 -6.45 23.06 2.82
C PRO A 206 -5.75 22.95 1.45
N GLU A 207 -6.48 23.27 0.38
CA GLU A 207 -5.88 23.35 -0.96
C GLU A 207 -4.66 24.27 -0.88
N GLN A 208 -3.50 23.75 -1.28
CA GLN A 208 -2.34 24.60 -1.49
C GLN A 208 -2.71 25.50 -2.66
N GLU A 209 -2.97 26.78 -2.40
CA GLU A 209 -3.02 27.79 -3.45
C GLU A 209 -1.71 27.68 -4.21
N ASP A 210 -1.79 27.30 -5.48
CA ASP A 210 -0.65 27.36 -6.38
C ASP A 210 -0.18 28.82 -6.34
N ASP A 211 0.98 29.08 -5.74
CA ASP A 211 1.66 30.37 -5.87
C ASP A 211 1.93 30.57 -7.38
N GLU A 212 0.96 31.17 -8.08
CA GLU A 212 1.10 31.77 -9.39
C GLU A 212 2.02 32.99 -9.25
N ASP A 213 3.31 32.77 -9.01
CA ASP A 213 4.29 33.84 -9.08
C ASP A 213 5.55 33.33 -9.77
N ASP A 214 5.45 33.14 -11.08
CA ASP A 214 6.61 33.07 -11.97
C ASP A 214 6.25 33.65 -13.36
N GLY A 215 6.30 34.98 -13.46
CA GLY A 215 6.96 35.62 -14.60
C GLY A 215 6.10 36.17 -15.73
N ASN A 216 5.32 37.23 -15.47
CA ASN A 216 5.01 38.23 -16.51
C ASN A 216 5.68 39.57 -16.18
N GLY A 217 7.02 39.57 -16.16
CA GLY A 217 7.86 40.75 -16.02
C GLY A 217 8.47 41.17 -17.36
N ASN A 218 7.64 41.36 -18.40
CA ASN A 218 8.08 42.06 -19.60
C ASN A 218 8.00 43.58 -19.33
N GLY A 219 9.08 44.13 -18.74
CA GLY A 219 9.19 45.53 -18.37
C GLY A 219 10.58 46.07 -18.69
N ASN A 220 10.86 46.23 -19.98
CA ASN A 220 11.95 47.05 -20.48
C ASN A 220 11.80 48.49 -19.94
N GLY A 221 12.69 48.91 -19.05
CA GLY A 221 12.57 50.18 -18.34
C GLY A 221 13.90 50.68 -17.79
N ASN A 222 14.75 51.18 -18.69
CA ASN A 222 15.89 52.03 -18.39
C ASN A 222 15.44 53.25 -17.55
N GLY A 223 16.01 53.47 -16.37
CA GLY A 223 15.56 54.54 -15.46
C GLY A 223 16.49 54.79 -14.27
N ASN A 224 17.54 55.55 -14.53
CA ASN A 224 18.39 56.26 -13.56
C ASN A 224 17.55 57.21 -12.68
N GLY A 225 17.73 57.25 -11.36
CA GLY A 225 17.10 58.29 -10.51
C GLY A 225 17.12 58.08 -8.99
N ASN A 226 17.89 58.93 -8.31
CA ASN A 226 17.91 59.26 -6.89
C ASN A 226 16.56 59.21 -6.12
N GLY A 227 16.65 58.88 -4.82
CA GLY A 227 16.13 59.80 -3.79
C GLY A 227 15.06 59.28 -2.82
N ASN A 228 15.41 59.41 -1.54
CA ASN A 228 14.57 59.63 -0.36
C ASN A 228 13.89 58.45 0.37
N GLU A 229 14.54 58.12 1.49
CA GLU A 229 13.96 57.99 2.82
C GLU A 229 12.50 58.45 2.97
N ILE A 230 11.64 57.54 3.44
CA ILE A 230 10.51 57.89 4.29
C ILE A 230 10.44 56.88 5.44
N MET A 231 10.93 57.31 6.61
CA MET A 231 10.60 56.74 7.91
C MET A 231 9.10 56.95 8.18
N HIS A 232 8.36 55.88 8.47
CA HIS A 232 7.08 55.99 9.16
C HIS A 232 7.24 55.46 10.60
N LYS A 233 7.33 56.40 11.54
CA LYS A 233 7.04 56.17 12.96
C LYS A 233 5.54 55.97 13.12
N THR A 234 5.13 54.93 13.85
CA THR A 234 3.79 54.89 14.45
C THR A 234 3.91 54.62 15.93
N ASN A 235 3.16 55.44 16.66
CA ASN A 235 3.38 55.86 18.03
C ASN A 235 2.61 54.97 19.02
N LYS A 236 3.19 54.80 20.21
CA LYS A 236 2.53 54.24 21.39
C LYS A 236 1.53 55.26 21.96
N GLN A 237 0.29 54.84 22.22
CA GLN A 237 -0.60 55.35 23.29
C GLN A 237 -1.55 54.19 23.63
N SER A 238 -1.43 53.48 24.76
CA SER A 238 -1.96 53.80 26.10
C SER A 238 -3.47 54.10 26.12
N GLN A 239 -4.26 53.08 26.42
CA GLN A 239 -5.25 53.07 27.51
C GLN A 239 -5.57 51.61 27.86
#